data_AF-A0A932PGA8-F1
#
_entry.id   AF-A0A932PGA8-F1
#
_cell.length_a   1.000
_cell.length_b   1.000
_cell.length_c   1.000
_cell.angle_alpha   90.00
_cell.angle_beta   90.00
_cell.angle_gamma   90.00
#
_symmetry.space_group_name_H-M   'P 1'
#
loop_
_entity.id
_entity.type
_entity.pdbx_description
1 polymer ?
#
loop_
_entity_poly.entity_id
_entity_poly.type
_entity_poly.pdbx_seq_one_letter_code
_entity_poly.pdbx_strand_id
1 'polypeptide(L)'
;MSAPKKRKATGSAKESTAIRLTDPAVAVDCVPSSLGPALSVLLQALNDAEWAQKSAGEFAVELRACEAAGALTVGLRWLVSHGYAEHLIEVTSRTAKCRQFRPAGSLAFDPRSCLILTPAGVELARSQAQGVVVEAPRPPDSPPQSNVEIPHWDQRARELSFHGELVKRLNALAWIQIAIFEIFELERWARRIDDPLPYSKEKSKGRLHDAIVRLNRGQRRPLIRFHGDGTGQGIIWEPVNPA
;
A
#
# COMPACT_ATOMS: atom_id res chain seq x y z
N MET A 1 64.60 14.84 -9.59
CA MET A 1 63.16 14.77 -9.92
C MET A 1 62.68 13.37 -9.55
N SER A 2 62.30 13.16 -8.29
CA SER A 2 60.93 13.26 -7.77
C SER A 2 59.98 12.15 -8.24
N ALA A 3 59.77 11.24 -7.30
CA ALA A 3 58.52 10.53 -6.95
C ALA A 3 58.02 9.34 -7.81
N PRO A 4 57.77 8.18 -7.16
CA PRO A 4 57.01 7.04 -7.69
C PRO A 4 55.51 7.15 -7.31
N LYS A 5 54.62 6.53 -8.08
CA LYS A 5 53.19 6.23 -7.77
C LYS A 5 52.67 5.31 -8.90
N LYS A 6 51.86 4.28 -8.75
CA LYS A 6 51.09 3.71 -7.63
C LYS A 6 50.59 2.33 -8.09
N ARG A 7 50.59 1.35 -7.18
CA ARG A 7 49.79 0.12 -7.28
C ARG A 7 48.29 0.46 -7.19
N LYS A 8 47.45 -0.21 -7.99
CA LYS A 8 46.03 -0.51 -7.71
C LYS A 8 45.73 -1.85 -8.40
N ALA A 9 45.56 -2.93 -7.65
CA ALA A 9 44.36 -3.35 -6.91
C ALA A 9 43.43 -4.22 -7.78
N THR A 10 43.68 -5.53 -7.69
CA THR A 10 42.69 -6.61 -7.57
C THR A 10 41.22 -6.22 -7.75
N GLY A 11 40.66 -6.52 -8.92
CA GLY A 11 39.23 -6.70 -9.10
C GLY A 11 38.87 -8.13 -8.71
N SER A 12 38.44 -8.33 -7.46
CA SER A 12 37.76 -9.56 -7.06
C SER A 12 36.25 -9.35 -7.17
N ALA A 13 35.61 -10.36 -7.73
CA ALA A 13 34.18 -10.48 -7.95
C ALA A 13 33.34 -10.18 -6.70
N LYS A 14 32.17 -9.59 -6.92
CA LYS A 14 31.00 -9.86 -6.08
C LYS A 14 29.82 -10.13 -6.99
N GLU A 15 29.42 -11.40 -6.98
CA GLU A 15 28.21 -11.95 -7.54
C GLU A 15 27.01 -11.06 -7.24
N SER A 16 26.32 -10.66 -8.31
CA SER A 16 24.97 -10.12 -8.23
C SER A 16 24.02 -11.29 -7.99
N THR A 17 23.82 -11.63 -6.73
CA THR A 17 22.74 -12.54 -6.32
C THR A 17 21.43 -11.78 -6.39
N ALA A 18 20.83 -11.76 -7.58
CA ALA A 18 19.45 -11.36 -7.77
C ALA A 18 18.56 -12.37 -7.02
N ILE A 19 17.94 -11.94 -5.92
CA ILE A 19 16.88 -12.72 -5.28
C ILE A 19 15.70 -12.71 -6.24
N ARG A 20 15.42 -13.88 -6.84
CA ARG A 20 14.22 -14.13 -7.62
C ARG A 20 13.02 -14.05 -6.68
N LEU A 21 12.19 -13.01 -6.84
CA LEU A 21 10.82 -13.03 -6.34
C LEU A 21 10.07 -14.13 -7.09
N THR A 22 9.55 -15.08 -6.32
CA THR A 22 8.78 -16.24 -6.73
C THR A 22 7.50 -15.89 -7.50
N ASP A 23 7.03 -16.87 -8.27
CA ASP A 23 6.08 -16.84 -9.38
C ASP A 23 4.77 -16.01 -9.23
N PRO A 24 4.27 -15.39 -10.31
CA PRO A 24 3.09 -14.53 -10.33
C PRO A 24 1.72 -15.25 -10.33
N ALA A 25 1.66 -16.54 -10.00
CA ALA A 25 0.48 -17.38 -10.31
C ALA A 25 -0.48 -17.69 -9.14
N VAL A 26 -0.27 -17.17 -7.92
CA VAL A 26 -1.15 -17.51 -6.76
C VAL A 26 -1.46 -16.30 -5.86
N ALA A 27 -1.69 -15.11 -6.43
CA ALA A 27 -2.15 -13.93 -5.68
C ALA A 27 -3.56 -13.53 -6.13
N VAL A 28 -4.52 -14.45 -6.00
CA VAL A 28 -5.93 -14.08 -6.15
C VAL A 28 -6.44 -13.65 -4.78
N ASP A 29 -6.92 -12.41 -4.74
CA ASP A 29 -7.65 -11.72 -3.69
C ASP A 29 -6.84 -11.23 -2.47
N CYS A 30 -6.29 -10.02 -2.55
CA CYS A 30 -6.46 -9.03 -1.48
C CYS A 30 -6.40 -7.60 -2.03
N VAL A 31 -7.53 -7.12 -2.54
CA VAL A 31 -7.68 -5.69 -2.80
C VAL A 31 -8.06 -4.99 -1.49
N PRO A 32 -7.36 -3.93 -1.11
CA PRO A 32 -7.73 -3.07 0.00
C PRO A 32 -9.16 -2.55 -0.10
N SER A 33 -9.95 -2.70 0.96
CA SER A 33 -11.33 -2.18 1.00
C SER A 33 -11.40 -0.65 0.83
N SER A 34 -10.36 0.07 1.27
CA SER A 34 -10.21 1.52 1.08
C SER A 34 -9.99 1.94 -0.37
N LEU A 35 -9.60 1.01 -1.25
CA LEU A 35 -9.40 1.29 -2.68
C LEU A 35 -10.66 1.11 -3.51
N GLY A 36 -11.70 0.44 -2.99
CA GLY A 36 -12.94 0.17 -3.72
C GLY A 36 -13.54 1.43 -4.38
N PRO A 37 -13.82 2.51 -3.63
CA PRO A 37 -14.37 3.73 -4.20
C PRO A 37 -13.47 4.40 -5.26
N ALA A 38 -12.15 4.43 -5.05
CA ALA A 38 -11.23 5.02 -6.02
C ALA A 38 -11.07 4.17 -7.28
N LEU A 39 -11.07 2.83 -7.14
CA LEU A 39 -11.11 1.91 -8.28
C LEU A 39 -12.38 2.11 -9.10
N SER A 40 -13.53 2.32 -8.45
CA SER A 40 -14.79 2.67 -9.13
C SER A 40 -14.69 3.98 -9.90
N VAL A 41 -14.12 5.04 -9.30
CA VAL A 41 -13.90 6.33 -9.98
C VAL A 41 -12.96 6.19 -11.18
N LEU A 42 -11.85 5.47 -11.01
CA LEU A 42 -10.87 5.23 -12.07
C LEU A 42 -11.47 4.39 -13.23
N LEU A 43 -12.28 3.37 -12.90
CA LEU A 43 -12.97 2.55 -13.90
C LEU A 43 -14.04 3.36 -14.63
N GLN A 44 -14.79 4.20 -13.93
CA GLN A 44 -15.78 5.09 -14.55
C GLN A 44 -15.11 6.06 -15.52
N ALA A 45 -14.01 6.71 -15.11
CA ALA A 45 -13.27 7.64 -15.97
C ALA A 45 -12.74 6.97 -17.25
N LEU A 46 -12.32 5.70 -17.16
CA LEU A 46 -11.93 4.93 -18.35
C LEU A 46 -13.12 4.65 -19.27
N ASN A 47 -14.26 4.21 -18.72
CA ASN A 47 -15.48 3.96 -19.50
C ASN A 47 -15.98 5.26 -20.17
N ASP A 48 -15.89 6.40 -19.49
CA ASP A 48 -16.27 7.70 -20.03
C ASP A 48 -15.33 8.12 -21.19
N ALA A 49 -14.03 7.84 -21.09
CA ALA A 49 -13.08 8.07 -22.16
C ALA A 49 -13.40 7.23 -23.40
N GLU A 50 -13.74 5.95 -23.21
CA GLU A 50 -14.16 5.05 -24.29
C GLU A 50 -15.44 5.54 -24.95
N TRP A 51 -16.44 5.91 -24.16
CA TRP A 51 -17.71 6.42 -24.68
C TRP A 51 -17.55 7.73 -25.44
N ALA A 52 -16.67 8.61 -24.97
CA ALA A 52 -16.32 9.87 -25.63
C ALA A 52 -15.32 9.72 -26.80
N GLN A 53 -14.82 8.50 -27.07
CA GLN A 53 -13.79 8.22 -28.08
C GLN A 53 -12.53 9.08 -27.89
N LYS A 54 -12.13 9.28 -26.63
CA LYS A 54 -10.93 10.03 -26.23
C LYS A 54 -9.86 9.11 -25.67
N SER A 55 -8.65 9.64 -25.55
CA SER A 55 -7.58 8.88 -24.89
C SER A 55 -7.84 8.81 -23.39
N ALA A 56 -7.46 7.69 -22.75
CA ALA A 56 -7.56 7.50 -21.30
C ALA A 56 -6.86 8.63 -20.51
N GLY A 57 -5.79 9.21 -21.08
CA GLY A 57 -5.10 10.37 -20.52
C GLY A 57 -6.01 11.60 -20.37
N GLU A 58 -6.90 11.90 -21.31
CA GLU A 58 -7.81 13.07 -21.19
C GLU A 58 -8.73 12.94 -19.96
N PHE A 59 -9.05 11.71 -19.57
CA PHE A 59 -9.86 11.37 -18.39
C PHE A 59 -9.03 10.89 -17.20
N ALA A 60 -7.71 11.07 -17.22
CA ALA A 60 -6.86 10.71 -16.09
C ALA A 60 -7.35 11.40 -14.81
N VAL A 61 -7.54 10.60 -13.76
CA VAL A 61 -8.16 11.05 -12.52
C VAL A 61 -7.11 11.69 -11.63
N GLU A 62 -7.35 12.91 -11.16
CA GLU A 62 -6.46 13.59 -10.23
C GLU A 62 -6.33 12.81 -8.92
N LEU A 63 -5.13 12.83 -8.32
CA LEU A 63 -4.86 12.21 -7.02
C LEU A 63 -5.87 12.67 -5.96
N ARG A 64 -6.21 13.96 -5.95
CA ARG A 64 -7.16 14.55 -5.00
C ARG A 64 -8.58 14.00 -5.16
N ALA A 65 -9.00 13.67 -6.38
CA ALA A 65 -10.30 13.06 -6.62
C ALA A 65 -10.34 11.62 -6.07
N CYS A 66 -9.24 10.88 -6.20
CA CYS A 66 -9.11 9.55 -5.59
C CYS A 66 -9.13 9.64 -4.05
N GLU A 67 -8.41 10.61 -3.48
CA GLU A 67 -8.41 10.87 -2.03
C GLU A 67 -9.79 11.30 -1.52
N ALA A 68 -10.49 12.15 -2.26
CA ALA A 68 -11.87 12.56 -1.95
C ALA A 68 -12.87 11.39 -2.04
N ALA A 69 -12.60 10.40 -2.88
CA ALA A 69 -13.38 9.15 -2.94
C ALA A 69 -13.10 8.22 -1.75
N GLY A 70 -12.09 8.52 -0.92
CA GLY A 70 -11.75 7.76 0.29
C GLY A 70 -10.51 6.88 0.13
N ALA A 71 -9.80 6.93 -1.01
CA ALA A 71 -8.54 6.23 -1.13
C ALA A 71 -7.44 6.94 -0.32
N LEU A 72 -6.63 6.12 0.33
CA LEU A 72 -5.44 6.60 1.00
C LEU A 72 -4.31 6.74 0.00
N THR A 73 -3.47 7.78 0.17
CA THR A 73 -2.26 8.00 -0.62
C THR A 73 -1.37 6.75 -0.67
N VAL A 74 -1.32 5.96 0.41
CA VAL A 74 -0.56 4.71 0.47
C VAL A 74 -1.17 3.59 -0.41
N GLY A 75 -2.50 3.47 -0.43
CA GLY A 75 -3.18 2.52 -1.33
C GLY A 75 -3.00 2.90 -2.80
N LEU A 76 -2.99 4.19 -3.12
CA LEU A 76 -2.72 4.66 -4.49
C LEU A 76 -1.28 4.34 -4.92
N ARG A 77 -0.31 4.41 -3.99
CA ARG A 77 1.07 3.95 -4.28
C ARG A 77 1.11 2.45 -4.52
N TRP A 78 0.33 1.67 -3.78
CA TRP A 78 0.24 0.23 -3.97
C TRP A 78 -0.29 -0.12 -5.37
N LEU A 79 -1.32 0.58 -5.86
CA LEU A 79 -1.81 0.40 -7.24
C LEU A 79 -0.71 0.64 -8.28
N VAL A 80 0.07 1.70 -8.09
CA VAL A 80 1.15 2.05 -9.02
C VAL A 80 2.33 1.07 -8.93
N SER A 81 2.72 0.65 -7.72
CA SER A 81 3.85 -0.26 -7.54
C SER A 81 3.58 -1.67 -8.06
N HIS A 82 2.32 -2.11 -8.03
CA HIS A 82 1.90 -3.42 -8.55
C HIS A 82 1.50 -3.38 -10.04
N GLY A 83 1.60 -2.21 -10.69
CA GLY A 83 1.29 -2.06 -12.11
C GLY A 83 -0.21 -2.09 -12.43
N TYR A 84 -1.08 -1.86 -11.45
CA TYR A 84 -2.53 -1.71 -11.64
C TYR A 84 -2.92 -0.29 -12.08
N ALA A 85 -2.10 0.71 -11.76
CA ALA A 85 -2.30 2.08 -12.23
C ALA A 85 -1.00 2.69 -12.74
N GLU A 86 -1.10 3.54 -13.76
CA GLU A 86 0.02 4.39 -14.17
C GLU A 86 -0.05 5.74 -13.46
N HIS A 87 1.11 6.20 -12.99
CA HIS A 87 1.26 7.52 -12.38
C HIS A 87 1.77 8.54 -13.40
N LEU A 88 0.93 9.53 -13.67
CA LEU A 88 1.15 10.61 -14.61
C LEU A 88 1.26 11.94 -13.88
N ILE A 89 2.08 12.86 -14.39
CA ILE A 89 2.11 14.25 -13.96
C ILE A 89 1.49 15.11 -15.06
N GLU A 90 0.44 15.85 -14.73
CA GLU A 90 -0.17 16.78 -15.66
C GLU A 90 0.73 17.99 -15.90
N VAL A 91 1.00 18.26 -17.17
CA VAL A 91 1.84 19.36 -17.67
C VAL A 91 1.11 20.20 -18.72
N THR A 92 -0.22 20.07 -18.78
CA THR A 92 -1.09 20.82 -19.69
C THR A 92 -0.82 22.32 -19.62
N SER A 93 -0.47 22.92 -20.75
CA SER A 93 -0.32 24.37 -20.87
C SER A 93 -1.66 25.03 -21.13
N ARG A 94 -1.78 26.34 -20.84
CA ARG A 94 -3.02 27.10 -21.06
C ARG A 94 -3.44 27.21 -22.53
N THR A 95 -2.53 26.93 -23.46
CA THR A 95 -2.80 26.97 -24.90
C THR A 95 -2.99 25.56 -25.49
N ALA A 96 -2.82 24.51 -24.68
CA ALA A 96 -2.99 23.15 -25.14
C ALA A 96 -4.47 22.84 -25.38
N LYS A 97 -4.77 22.25 -26.55
CA LYS A 97 -6.13 21.83 -26.92
C LYS A 97 -6.58 20.56 -26.19
N CYS A 98 -5.63 19.82 -25.61
CA CYS A 98 -5.81 18.55 -24.93
C CYS A 98 -4.93 18.53 -23.68
N ARG A 99 -5.31 17.72 -22.69
CA ARG A 99 -4.46 17.50 -21.51
C ARG A 99 -3.17 16.79 -21.91
N GLN A 100 -2.06 17.21 -21.32
CA GLN A 100 -0.73 16.66 -21.59
C GLN A 100 -0.12 16.11 -20.30
N PHE A 101 0.54 14.96 -20.44
CA PHE A 101 1.08 14.22 -19.31
C PHE A 101 2.51 13.78 -19.58
N ARG A 102 3.28 13.67 -18.50
CA ARG A 102 4.53 12.91 -18.50
C ARG A 102 4.45 11.77 -17.49
N PRO A 103 5.08 10.62 -17.74
CA PRO A 103 5.27 9.60 -16.72
C PRO A 103 5.99 10.20 -15.51
N ALA A 104 5.50 9.90 -14.31
CA ALA A 104 6.14 10.39 -13.10
C ALA A 104 7.44 9.64 -12.76
N GLY A 105 7.54 8.36 -13.16
CA GLY A 105 8.70 7.50 -12.92
C GLY A 105 9.03 7.23 -11.44
N SER A 106 8.15 7.65 -10.52
CA SER A 106 8.34 7.53 -9.08
C SER A 106 7.00 7.37 -8.36
N LEU A 107 7.05 6.81 -7.14
CA LEU A 107 5.91 6.71 -6.22
C LEU A 107 5.69 8.00 -5.40
N ALA A 108 6.43 9.06 -5.70
CA ALA A 108 6.25 10.36 -5.08
C ALA A 108 5.12 11.11 -5.77
N PHE A 109 4.00 11.29 -5.07
CA PHE A 109 2.86 12.04 -5.60
C PHE A 109 3.03 13.54 -5.37
N ASP A 110 2.69 14.30 -6.41
CA ASP A 110 2.65 15.76 -6.50
C ASP A 110 1.18 16.21 -6.58
N PRO A 111 0.84 17.47 -6.28
CA PRO A 111 -0.53 17.95 -6.48
C PRO A 111 -1.07 17.84 -7.92
N ARG A 112 -0.20 17.69 -8.93
CA ARG A 112 -0.57 17.46 -10.34
C ARG A 112 -0.55 15.98 -10.74
N SER A 113 -0.41 15.07 -9.77
CA SER A 113 -0.46 13.64 -10.02
C SER A 113 -1.84 13.23 -10.50
N CYS A 114 -1.86 12.48 -11.59
CA CYS A 114 -3.04 11.83 -12.14
C CYS A 114 -2.78 10.33 -12.27
N LEU A 115 -3.85 9.54 -12.19
CA LEU A 115 -3.82 8.09 -12.30
C LEU A 115 -4.72 7.63 -13.46
N ILE A 116 -4.25 6.61 -14.16
CA ILE A 116 -5.05 5.84 -15.12
C ILE A 116 -4.90 4.36 -14.81
N LEU A 117 -5.94 3.56 -15.06
CA LEU A 117 -5.83 2.10 -14.92
C LEU A 117 -5.02 1.52 -16.08
N THR A 118 -4.17 0.56 -15.73
CA THR A 118 -3.60 -0.37 -16.71
C THR A 118 -4.64 -1.46 -17.04
N PRO A 119 -4.43 -2.29 -18.07
CA PRO A 119 -5.32 -3.43 -18.32
C PRO A 119 -5.51 -4.34 -17.09
N ALA A 120 -4.44 -4.61 -16.34
CA ALA A 120 -4.53 -5.39 -15.09
C ALA A 120 -5.35 -4.66 -14.01
N GLY A 121 -5.23 -3.34 -13.91
CA GLY A 121 -6.03 -2.54 -12.98
C GLY A 121 -7.51 -2.51 -13.33
N VAL A 122 -7.86 -2.59 -14.61
CA VAL A 122 -9.25 -2.70 -15.08
C VAL A 122 -9.86 -4.02 -14.62
N GLU A 123 -9.13 -5.13 -14.76
CA GLU A 123 -9.58 -6.44 -14.28
C GLU A 123 -9.80 -6.41 -12.76
N LEU A 124 -8.86 -5.80 -12.01
CA LEU A 124 -8.97 -5.60 -10.57
C LEU A 124 -10.20 -4.76 -10.19
N ALA A 125 -10.42 -3.63 -10.87
CA ALA A 125 -11.55 -2.75 -10.59
C ALA A 125 -12.89 -3.43 -10.89
N ARG A 126 -12.95 -4.23 -11.97
CA ARG A 126 -14.14 -4.99 -12.35
C ARG A 126 -14.46 -6.10 -11.34
N SER A 127 -13.47 -6.83 -10.84
CA SER A 127 -13.70 -7.87 -9.83
C SER A 127 -14.21 -7.27 -8.51
N GLN A 128 -13.74 -6.08 -8.14
CA GLN A 128 -14.25 -5.34 -6.98
C GLN A 128 -15.68 -4.81 -7.18
N ALA A 129 -16.01 -4.31 -8.37
CA ALA A 129 -17.37 -3.84 -8.68
C ALA A 129 -18.40 -4.99 -8.72
N GLN A 130 -17.97 -6.20 -9.09
CA GLN A 130 -18.80 -7.41 -9.05
C GLN A 130 -18.96 -8.00 -7.64
N GLY A 131 -18.16 -7.54 -6.66
CA GLY A 131 -18.23 -7.94 -5.25
C GLY A 131 -19.35 -7.28 -4.43
N VAL A 132 -20.38 -6.71 -5.06
CA VAL A 132 -21.60 -6.29 -4.36
C VAL A 132 -22.41 -7.53 -3.98
N VAL A 133 -22.38 -7.83 -2.68
CA VAL A 133 -22.99 -8.95 -1.96
C VAL A 133 -24.39 -9.34 -2.48
N VAL A 134 -24.53 -10.56 -3.02
CA VAL A 134 -25.74 -11.37 -2.78
C VAL A 134 -25.40 -12.25 -1.59
N GLU A 135 -26.05 -11.99 -0.46
CA GLU A 135 -25.94 -12.80 0.75
C GLU A 135 -26.48 -14.21 0.44
N ALA A 136 -25.59 -15.21 0.36
CA ALA A 136 -25.98 -16.61 0.24
C ALA A 136 -26.13 -17.23 1.64
N PRO A 137 -27.16 -18.06 1.88
CA PRO A 137 -27.34 -18.75 3.17
C PRO A 137 -26.17 -19.72 3.40
N ARG A 138 -25.54 -19.68 4.59
CA ARG A 138 -24.49 -20.65 4.95
C ARG A 138 -25.10 -22.04 5.18
N PRO A 139 -24.47 -23.13 4.69
CA PRO A 139 -24.77 -24.49 5.13
C PRO A 139 -24.23 -24.73 6.56
N PRO A 140 -24.88 -25.59 7.37
CA PRO A 140 -24.60 -25.68 8.82
C PRO A 140 -23.35 -26.47 9.23
N ASP A 141 -22.62 -27.15 8.34
CA ASP A 141 -21.71 -28.23 8.77
C ASP A 141 -20.30 -28.19 8.17
N SER A 142 -19.67 -27.01 8.11
CA SER A 142 -18.23 -26.92 7.82
C SER A 142 -17.40 -27.08 9.11
N PRO A 143 -16.41 -28.00 9.17
CA PRO A 143 -15.56 -28.18 10.35
C PRO A 143 -14.70 -26.93 10.61
N PRO A 144 -14.28 -26.68 11.87
CA PRO A 144 -13.60 -25.46 12.25
C PRO A 144 -12.24 -25.37 11.54
N GLN A 145 -12.16 -24.45 10.58
CA GLN A 145 -10.91 -24.00 10.00
C GLN A 145 -10.07 -23.41 11.13
N SER A 146 -8.78 -23.79 11.18
CA SER A 146 -7.80 -23.30 12.15
C SER A 146 -7.94 -21.78 12.32
N ASN A 147 -8.38 -21.37 13.50
CA ASN A 147 -8.69 -20.00 13.88
C ASN A 147 -7.37 -19.21 14.00
N VAL A 148 -6.76 -18.85 12.87
CA VAL A 148 -5.77 -17.77 12.85
C VAL A 148 -6.60 -16.50 12.99
N GLU A 149 -6.97 -16.20 14.23
CA GLU A 149 -7.60 -14.94 14.55
C GLU A 149 -6.60 -13.84 14.14
N ILE A 150 -6.97 -13.07 13.13
CA ILE A 150 -6.18 -11.96 12.61
C ILE A 150 -6.70 -10.67 13.23
N PRO A 151 -5.83 -9.68 13.49
CA PRO A 151 -6.28 -8.37 13.94
C PRO A 151 -7.12 -7.68 12.89
N HIS A 152 -7.88 -6.67 13.33
CA HIS A 152 -8.69 -5.85 12.45
C HIS A 152 -8.54 -4.38 12.83
N TRP A 153 -8.21 -3.56 11.84
CA TRP A 153 -8.13 -2.11 11.95
C TRP A 153 -9.37 -1.45 11.34
N ASP A 154 -10.20 -0.84 12.19
CA ASP A 154 -11.26 0.06 11.76
C ASP A 154 -10.69 1.48 11.62
N GLN A 155 -10.50 1.90 10.38
CA GLN A 155 -10.00 3.23 10.04
C GLN A 155 -10.97 4.36 10.47
N ARG A 156 -12.30 4.14 10.39
CA ARG A 156 -13.31 5.15 10.73
C ARG A 156 -13.34 5.38 12.24
N ALA A 157 -13.35 4.30 13.02
CA ALA A 157 -13.29 4.37 14.48
C ALA A 157 -11.87 4.71 14.99
N ARG A 158 -10.84 4.46 14.16
CA ARG A 158 -9.42 4.46 14.51
C ARG A 158 -9.11 3.46 15.61
N GLU A 159 -9.63 2.25 15.45
CA GLU A 159 -9.59 1.18 16.44
C GLU A 159 -8.95 -0.08 15.89
N LEU A 160 -7.95 -0.55 16.61
CA LEU A 160 -7.36 -1.87 16.41
C LEU A 160 -8.02 -2.85 17.38
N SER A 161 -8.58 -3.91 16.83
CA SER A 161 -9.19 -5.00 17.60
C SER A 161 -8.54 -6.34 17.31
N PHE A 162 -8.63 -7.26 18.26
CA PHE A 162 -8.12 -8.64 18.18
C PHE A 162 -8.97 -9.54 19.08
N HIS A 163 -9.40 -10.71 18.61
CA HIS A 163 -10.40 -11.54 19.32
C HIS A 163 -11.68 -10.77 19.70
N GLY A 164 -12.09 -9.79 18.88
CA GLY A 164 -13.22 -8.90 19.20
C GLY A 164 -12.95 -7.90 20.33
N GLU A 165 -11.74 -7.86 20.89
CA GLU A 165 -11.36 -6.93 21.95
C GLU A 165 -10.59 -5.73 21.41
N LEU A 166 -10.88 -4.54 21.96
CA LEU A 166 -10.17 -3.31 21.60
C LEU A 166 -8.73 -3.33 22.15
N VAL A 167 -7.77 -3.58 21.27
CA VAL A 167 -6.33 -3.52 21.56
C VAL A 167 -5.88 -2.08 21.68
N LYS A 168 -6.25 -1.20 20.74
CA LYS A 168 -5.74 0.18 20.71
C LYS A 168 -6.67 1.13 19.97
N ARG A 169 -6.81 2.35 20.49
CA ARG A 169 -7.48 3.46 19.79
C ARG A 169 -6.45 4.55 19.47
N LEU A 170 -6.45 5.05 18.23
CA LEU A 170 -5.56 6.13 17.80
C LEU A 170 -6.29 7.46 17.70
N ASN A 171 -5.56 8.56 17.91
CA ASN A 171 -6.02 9.89 17.53
C ASN A 171 -5.61 10.20 16.08
N ALA A 172 -6.22 11.20 15.46
CA ALA A 172 -6.00 11.54 14.05
C ALA A 172 -4.58 12.06 13.77
N LEU A 173 -3.89 12.54 14.81
CA LEU A 173 -2.53 13.05 14.70
C LEU A 173 -1.47 11.94 14.79
N ALA A 174 -1.87 10.69 15.05
CA ALA A 174 -0.98 9.52 15.07
C ALA A 174 -0.75 8.93 13.66
N TRP A 175 -0.50 9.80 12.67
CA TRP A 175 -0.44 9.47 11.24
C TRP A 175 0.51 8.32 10.91
N ILE A 176 1.66 8.21 11.59
CA ILE A 176 2.63 7.11 11.44
C ILE A 176 2.01 5.76 11.85
N GLN A 177 1.25 5.73 12.95
CA GLN A 177 0.66 4.49 13.47
C GLN A 177 -0.57 4.09 12.67
N ILE A 178 -1.36 5.09 12.24
CA ILE A 178 -2.46 4.91 11.30
C ILE A 178 -1.93 4.27 10.01
N ALA A 179 -0.89 4.83 9.41
CA ALA A 179 -0.29 4.29 8.19
C ALA A 179 0.21 2.85 8.37
N ILE A 180 0.81 2.51 9.51
CA ILE A 180 1.26 1.13 9.79
C ILE A 180 0.07 0.18 9.88
N PHE A 181 -0.98 0.52 10.64
CA PHE A 181 -2.17 -0.34 10.75
C PHE A 181 -2.95 -0.44 9.45
N GLU A 182 -3.00 0.64 8.67
CA GLU A 182 -3.57 0.64 7.34
C GLU A 182 -2.80 -0.30 6.41
N ILE A 183 -1.47 -0.34 6.47
CA ILE A 183 -0.67 -1.30 5.69
C ILE A 183 -0.84 -2.73 6.19
N PHE A 184 -0.91 -2.96 7.50
CA PHE A 184 -1.25 -4.30 8.00
C PHE A 184 -2.63 -4.73 7.51
N GLU A 185 -3.65 -3.87 7.57
CA GLU A 185 -4.98 -4.19 7.03
C GLU A 185 -4.93 -4.44 5.51
N LEU A 186 -4.14 -3.65 4.77
CA LEU A 186 -3.86 -3.80 3.34
C LEU A 186 -3.38 -5.21 3.00
N GLU A 187 -2.45 -5.70 3.81
CA GLU A 187 -1.74 -6.97 3.65
C GLU A 187 -2.45 -8.12 4.39
N ARG A 188 -3.73 -7.95 4.77
CA ARG A 188 -4.53 -8.91 5.58
C ARG A 188 -3.82 -9.39 6.84
N TRP A 189 -3.13 -8.48 7.50
CA TRP A 189 -2.31 -8.78 8.66
C TRP A 189 -1.29 -9.88 8.38
N ALA A 190 -0.61 -9.80 7.22
CA ALA A 190 0.60 -10.57 6.96
C ALA A 190 1.54 -10.48 8.17
N ARG A 191 2.19 -11.61 8.51
CA ARG A 191 3.05 -11.70 9.69
C ARG A 191 4.15 -10.64 9.68
N ARG A 192 4.63 -10.27 8.49
CA ARG A 192 5.61 -9.21 8.26
C ARG A 192 5.11 -8.29 7.15
N ILE A 193 5.28 -6.99 7.34
CA ILE A 193 5.18 -5.97 6.29
C ILE A 193 6.53 -5.26 6.15
N ASP A 194 6.85 -4.76 4.96
CA ASP A 194 7.99 -3.87 4.75
C ASP A 194 7.76 -2.50 5.41
N ASP A 195 8.82 -1.73 5.67
CA ASP A 195 8.77 -0.41 6.32
C ASP A 195 7.79 0.51 5.57
N PRO A 196 6.58 0.75 6.11
CA PRO A 196 5.56 1.51 5.40
C PRO A 196 5.80 3.03 5.50
N LEU A 197 6.83 3.44 6.24
CA LEU A 197 7.05 4.82 6.59
C LEU A 197 7.86 5.53 5.48
N PRO A 198 7.55 6.79 5.14
CA PRO A 198 8.15 7.48 3.99
C PRO A 198 9.67 7.61 4.10
N TYR A 199 10.42 7.26 3.06
CA TYR A 199 11.88 7.41 3.06
C TYR A 199 12.26 8.88 3.29
N SER A 200 12.97 9.20 4.39
CA SER A 200 13.56 10.53 4.62
C SER A 200 15.07 10.44 4.75
N LYS A 201 15.78 11.31 4.02
CA LYS A 201 17.25 11.36 4.03
C LYS A 201 17.83 11.82 5.38
N GLU A 202 17.01 12.46 6.22
CA GLU A 202 17.49 13.19 7.40
C GLU A 202 17.36 12.41 8.72
N LYS A 203 16.53 11.36 8.80
CA LYS A 203 16.34 10.55 10.03
C LYS A 203 16.04 9.08 9.76
N SER A 204 16.90 8.41 8.98
CA SER A 204 16.71 6.99 8.64
C SER A 204 17.04 6.03 9.79
N LYS A 205 17.92 6.39 10.73
CA LYS A 205 18.28 5.52 11.87
C LYS A 205 17.33 5.72 13.04
N GLY A 206 16.59 4.67 13.40
CA GLY A 206 15.76 4.61 14.62
C GLY A 206 14.29 4.99 14.46
N ARG A 207 13.87 5.55 13.32
CA ARG A 207 12.47 5.94 13.10
C ARG A 207 11.49 4.75 13.14
N LEU A 208 11.83 3.66 12.46
CA LEU A 208 11.00 2.44 12.46
C LEU A 208 10.92 1.86 13.87
N HIS A 209 12.05 1.83 14.58
CA HIS A 209 12.10 1.41 15.97
C HIS A 209 11.20 2.27 16.86
N ASP A 210 11.27 3.60 16.75
CA ASP A 210 10.41 4.52 17.50
C ASP A 210 8.93 4.33 17.16
N ALA A 211 8.61 4.04 15.90
CA ALA A 211 7.24 3.73 15.48
C ALA A 211 6.76 2.43 16.16
N ILE A 212 7.54 1.36 16.09
CA ILE A 212 7.25 0.08 16.75
C ILE A 212 7.07 0.25 18.26
N VAL A 213 7.94 1.04 18.92
CA VAL A 213 7.79 1.36 20.35
C VAL A 213 6.45 2.05 20.62
N ARG A 214 6.03 2.99 19.76
CA ARG A 214 4.73 3.67 19.88
C ARG A 214 3.54 2.75 19.58
N LEU A 215 3.67 1.77 18.68
CA LEU A 215 2.62 0.76 18.42
C LEU A 215 2.33 -0.08 19.66
N ASN A 216 3.40 -0.53 20.34
CA ASN A 216 3.28 -1.35 21.54
C ASN A 216 2.84 -0.55 22.77
N ARG A 217 3.29 0.71 22.90
CA ARG A 217 2.88 1.58 24.01
C ARG A 217 1.41 1.97 23.91
N GLY A 218 0.71 2.08 25.03
CA GLY A 218 -0.67 2.59 25.07
C GLY A 218 -1.68 1.71 24.32
N GLN A 219 -1.41 0.40 24.24
CA GLN A 219 -2.47 -0.58 24.01
C GLN A 219 -3.32 -0.67 25.27
N ARG A 220 -4.64 -0.70 25.11
CA ARG A 220 -5.59 -0.90 26.22
C ARG A 220 -5.51 -2.33 26.74
N ARG A 221 -5.36 -3.29 25.82
CA ARG A 221 -5.07 -4.69 26.13
C ARG A 221 -3.89 -5.14 25.28
N PRO A 222 -2.79 -5.61 25.90
CA PRO A 222 -1.56 -5.95 25.19
C PRO A 222 -1.65 -7.32 24.49
N LEU A 223 -2.68 -7.52 23.67
CA LEU A 223 -2.93 -8.80 22.99
C LEU A 223 -2.08 -9.00 21.74
N ILE A 224 -1.44 -7.94 21.23
CA ILE A 224 -0.60 -7.99 20.03
C ILE A 224 0.72 -7.28 20.33
N ARG A 225 1.82 -7.89 19.92
CA ARG A 225 3.14 -7.29 19.99
C ARG A 225 3.73 -7.06 18.60
N PHE A 226 4.21 -5.86 18.36
CA PHE A 226 4.95 -5.48 17.16
C PHE A 226 6.46 -5.50 17.44
N HIS A 227 7.25 -5.96 16.48
CA HIS A 227 8.71 -5.89 16.56
C HIS A 227 9.32 -5.70 15.17
N GLY A 228 10.59 -5.31 15.11
CA GLY A 228 11.29 -5.17 13.84
C GLY A 228 11.76 -6.54 13.35
N ASP A 229 11.84 -6.72 12.04
CA ASP A 229 12.31 -7.96 11.41
C ASP A 229 13.83 -8.25 11.58
N GLY A 230 14.52 -7.50 12.42
CA GLY A 230 15.98 -7.60 12.63
C GLY A 230 16.83 -6.90 11.58
N THR A 231 16.28 -6.55 10.41
CA THR A 231 16.99 -5.83 9.34
C THR A 231 16.76 -4.32 9.40
N GLY A 232 15.71 -3.89 10.11
CA GLY A 232 15.29 -2.50 10.17
C GLY A 232 14.49 -2.06 8.94
N GLN A 233 14.04 -3.01 8.11
CA GLN A 233 13.28 -2.77 6.88
C GLN A 233 11.86 -3.30 6.95
N GLY A 234 11.44 -3.92 8.06
CA GLY A 234 10.09 -4.45 8.19
C GLY A 234 9.59 -4.51 9.63
N ILE A 235 8.27 -4.64 9.75
CA ILE A 235 7.55 -4.77 11.01
C ILE A 235 6.87 -6.14 11.03
N ILE A 236 7.02 -6.86 12.13
CA ILE A 236 6.38 -8.15 12.39
C ILE A 236 5.37 -7.98 13.53
N TRP A 237 4.26 -8.69 13.47
CA TRP A 237 3.30 -8.77 14.57
C TRP A 237 3.07 -10.21 15.05
N GLU A 238 2.86 -10.35 16.35
CA GLU A 238 2.57 -11.63 17.00
C GLU A 238 1.47 -11.49 18.05
N PRO A 239 0.59 -12.49 18.20
CA PRO A 239 -0.34 -12.55 19.32
C PRO A 239 0.45 -12.75 20.61
N VAL A 240 0.03 -12.04 21.65
CA VAL A 240 0.51 -12.27 23.01
C VAL A 240 -0.50 -13.19 23.66
N ASN A 241 -0.10 -14.43 23.94
CA ASN A 241 -0.96 -15.33 24.70
C ASN A 241 -1.14 -14.73 26.11
N PRO A 242 -2.37 -14.48 26.58
CA PRO A 242 -2.58 -14.18 27.98
C PRO A 242 -2.12 -15.39 28.80
N ALA A 243 -1.24 -15.14 29.77
CA ALA A 243 -0.87 -16.14 30.77
C ALA A 243 -2.06 -16.42 31.71
#